data_AF-A0A257LH24-F1
#
_entry.id   AF-A0A257LH24-F1
#
_cell.length_a   1.000
_cell.length_b   1.000
_cell.length_c   1.000
_cell.angle_alpha   90.00
_cell.angle_beta   90.00
_cell.angle_gamma   90.00
#
_symmetry.space_group_name_H-M   'P 1'
#
loop_
_entity.id
_entity.type
_entity.pdbx_description
1 polymer ?
#
loop_
_entity_poly.entity_id
_entity_poly.type
_entity_poly.pdbx_seq_one_letter_code
_entity_poly.pdbx_strand_id
1 'polypeptide(L)'
;MKLFTRGDVDGFCAIALDNVVQLLLVPALCLGVAGFPPALVFGKILPGIAVSYLAGNLFYAWQAHRLAKKEGRSDVCALPFGLNTPTFIAFVFLVMLPAKQIAISQGSADPDTVAWQAGLVACIGSGLIEFFGAFIAERVRRMTPRAALLARG
;
A
#
# COMPACT_ATOMS: atom_id res chain seq x y z
N MET A 1 18.52 22.47 14.26
CA MET A 1 18.28 21.04 13.95
C MET A 1 19.00 20.74 12.64
N LYS A 2 19.87 19.71 12.58
CA LYS A 2 20.48 19.31 11.29
C LYS A 2 19.37 18.70 10.44
N LEU A 3 19.12 19.28 9.27
CA LEU A 3 18.06 18.86 8.34
C LEU A 3 18.43 17.58 7.58
N PHE A 4 19.70 17.16 7.65
CA PHE A 4 20.27 16.10 6.82
C PHE A 4 21.43 15.45 7.58
N THR A 5 21.38 14.13 7.73
CA THR A 5 22.43 13.28 8.30
C THR A 5 22.79 12.18 7.30
N ARG A 6 23.98 11.59 7.41
CA ARG A 6 24.41 10.51 6.51
C ARG A 6 23.44 9.32 6.49
N GLY A 7 22.77 9.03 7.62
CA GLY A 7 21.76 7.97 7.71
C GLY A 7 20.49 8.22 6.88
N ASP A 8 20.19 9.47 6.50
CA ASP A 8 19.04 9.78 5.66
C ASP A 8 19.25 9.32 4.21
N VAL A 9 20.51 9.27 3.74
CA VAL A 9 20.86 8.74 2.42
C VAL A 9 20.68 7.23 2.39
N ASP A 10 21.14 6.53 3.43
CA ASP A 10 20.96 5.08 3.55
C ASP A 10 19.47 4.72 3.66
N GLY A 11 18.70 5.49 4.45
CA GLY A 11 17.25 5.35 4.56
C GLY A 11 16.51 5.61 3.25
N PHE A 12 16.90 6.66 2.51
CA PHE A 12 16.34 6.94 1.18
C PHE A 12 16.62 5.80 0.20
N CYS A 13 17.86 5.33 0.14
CA CYS A 13 18.25 4.23 -0.74
C CYS A 13 17.51 2.92 -0.37
N ALA A 14 17.36 2.61 0.91
CA ALA A 14 16.62 1.45 1.38
C ALA A 14 15.14 1.49 0.96
N ILE A 15 14.48 2.63 1.14
CA ILE A 15 13.07 2.83 0.76
C ILE A 15 12.90 2.84 -0.77
N ALA A 16 13.83 3.45 -1.50
CA ALA A 16 13.82 3.44 -2.95
C ALA A 16 13.95 2.02 -3.50
N LEU A 17 14.87 1.21 -2.95
CA LEU A 17 15.05 -0.18 -3.35
C LEU A 17 13.83 -1.04 -3.03
N ASP A 18 13.26 -0.90 -1.83
CA ASP A 18 12.04 -1.61 -1.42
C ASP A 18 10.86 -1.29 -2.37
N ASN A 19 10.66 -0.01 -2.69
CA ASN A 19 9.62 0.42 -3.62
C ASN A 19 9.83 -0.12 -5.04
N VAL A 20 11.08 -0.22 -5.53
CA VAL A 20 11.38 -0.82 -6.83
C VAL A 20 11.01 -2.31 -6.83
N VAL A 21 11.37 -3.06 -5.77
CA VAL A 21 11.01 -4.47 -5.64
C VAL A 21 9.49 -4.66 -5.68
N GLN A 22 8.74 -3.81 -4.96
CA GLN A 22 7.28 -3.86 -4.98
C GLN A 22 6.69 -3.48 -6.34
N LEU A 23 7.28 -2.50 -7.05
CA LEU A 23 6.89 -2.14 -8.40
C LEU A 23 7.15 -3.25 -9.43
N LEU A 24 8.10 -4.16 -9.17
CA LEU A 24 8.32 -5.35 -10.01
C LEU A 24 7.30 -6.46 -9.74
N LEU A 25 6.78 -6.55 -8.51
CA LEU A 25 5.76 -7.53 -8.13
C LEU A 25 4.41 -7.27 -8.82
N VAL A 26 4.02 -5.99 -8.95
CA VAL A 26 2.72 -5.60 -9.53
C VAL A 26 2.53 -6.14 -10.96
N PRO A 27 3.45 -5.93 -11.93
CA PRO A 27 3.33 -6.53 -13.26
C PRO A 27 3.24 -8.05 -13.24
N ALA A 28 4.00 -8.73 -12.37
CA ALA A 28 3.98 -10.19 -12.29
C ALA A 28 2.58 -10.72 -11.93
N LEU A 29 1.90 -10.06 -10.98
CA LEU A 29 0.54 -10.44 -10.57
C LEU A 29 -0.53 -9.96 -11.56
N CYS A 30 -0.42 -8.73 -12.07
CA CYS A 30 -1.42 -8.20 -12.99
C CYS A 30 -1.38 -8.86 -14.37
N LEU A 31 -0.19 -9.08 -14.93
CA LEU A 31 -0.03 -9.73 -16.24
C LEU A 31 -0.14 -11.25 -16.12
N GLY A 32 0.54 -11.84 -15.13
CA GLY A 32 0.63 -13.30 -15.00
C GLY A 32 -0.61 -13.95 -14.40
N VAL A 33 -1.21 -13.33 -13.38
CA VAL A 33 -2.36 -13.91 -12.66
C VAL A 33 -3.68 -13.32 -13.15
N ALA A 34 -3.85 -12.00 -13.07
CA ALA A 34 -5.10 -11.35 -13.50
C ALA A 34 -5.28 -11.35 -15.03
N GLY A 35 -4.20 -11.57 -15.79
CA GLY A 35 -4.22 -11.61 -17.25
C GLY A 35 -4.62 -10.26 -17.86
N PHE A 36 -4.22 -9.15 -17.24
CA PHE A 36 -4.51 -7.82 -17.76
C PHE A 36 -3.63 -7.49 -18.96
N PRO A 37 -4.13 -6.67 -19.92
CA PRO A 37 -3.34 -6.25 -21.04
C PRO A 37 -2.18 -5.33 -20.58
N PRO A 38 -0.97 -5.45 -21.17
CA PRO A 38 0.17 -4.59 -20.82
C PRO A 38 -0.14 -3.10 -20.87
N ALA A 39 -0.96 -2.66 -21.84
CA ALA A 39 -1.37 -1.27 -21.96
C ALA A 39 -2.10 -0.74 -20.71
N LEU A 40 -2.90 -1.58 -20.04
CA LEU A 40 -3.58 -1.20 -18.80
C LEU A 40 -2.59 -1.12 -17.64
N VAL A 41 -1.71 -2.12 -17.53
CA VAL A 41 -0.76 -2.23 -16.41
C VAL A 41 0.29 -1.13 -16.47
N PHE A 42 0.99 -0.98 -17.59
CA PHE A 42 2.04 0.01 -17.76
C PHE A 42 1.50 1.42 -18.03
N GLY A 43 0.29 1.55 -18.59
CA GLY A 43 -0.31 2.86 -18.90
C GLY A 43 -1.07 3.50 -17.75
N LYS A 44 -1.68 2.71 -16.85
CA LYS A 44 -2.52 3.25 -15.76
C LYS A 44 -2.09 2.78 -14.37
N ILE A 45 -1.90 1.47 -14.17
CA ILE A 45 -1.66 0.90 -12.84
C ILE A 45 -0.30 1.33 -12.29
N LEU A 46 0.78 1.04 -13.01
CA LEU A 46 2.15 1.35 -12.60
C LEU A 46 2.39 2.85 -12.38
N PRO A 47 2.00 3.74 -13.33
CA PRO A 47 2.13 5.18 -13.10
C PRO A 47 1.33 5.66 -11.89
N GLY A 48 0.12 5.13 -11.69
CA GLY A 48 -0.71 5.45 -10.52
C GLY A 48 -0.06 5.06 -9.20
N ILE A 49 0.55 3.87 -9.14
CA ILE A 49 1.28 3.40 -7.95
C ILE A 49 2.53 4.26 -7.72
N ALA A 50 3.30 4.57 -8.78
CA ALA A 50 4.50 5.39 -8.67
C ALA A 50 4.19 6.80 -8.11
N VAL A 51 3.12 7.45 -8.62
CA VAL A 51 2.67 8.75 -8.10
C VAL A 51 2.20 8.62 -6.65
N SER A 52 1.47 7.57 -6.31
CA SER A 52 1.02 7.30 -4.93
C SER A 52 2.19 7.12 -3.97
N TYR A 53 3.25 6.43 -4.40
CA TYR A 53 4.46 6.24 -3.60
C TYR A 53 5.19 7.55 -3.35
N LEU A 54 5.36 8.36 -4.39
CA LEU A 54 5.99 9.67 -4.26
C LEU A 54 5.18 10.56 -3.30
N ALA A 55 3.87 10.67 -3.51
CA ALA A 55 3.00 11.49 -2.68
C ALA A 55 2.96 11.00 -1.22
N GLY A 56 2.85 9.69 -0.99
CA GLY A 56 2.81 9.09 0.34
C GLY A 56 4.11 9.28 1.13
N ASN A 57 5.26 9.07 0.49
CA ASN A 57 6.56 9.29 1.13
C ASN A 57 6.80 10.78 1.45
N LEU A 58 6.41 11.69 0.56
CA LEU A 58 6.46 13.13 0.84
C LEU A 58 5.55 13.53 2.01
N PHE A 59 4.35 12.94 2.07
CA PHE A 59 3.40 13.18 3.15
C PHE A 59 3.95 12.69 4.50
N TYR A 60 4.50 11.47 4.58
CA TYR A 60 5.11 10.97 5.81
C TYR A 60 6.37 11.74 6.21
N ALA A 61 7.20 12.15 5.25
CA ALA A 61 8.34 13.02 5.52
C ALA A 61 7.91 14.36 6.14
N TRP A 62 6.85 14.97 5.60
CA TRP A 62 6.27 16.19 6.15
C TRP A 62 5.71 15.98 7.56
N GLN A 63 4.99 14.88 7.82
CA GLN A 63 4.47 14.56 9.15
C GLN A 63 5.60 14.35 10.17
N ALA A 64 6.66 13.61 9.80
CA ALA A 64 7.83 13.42 10.64
C ALA A 64 8.50 14.76 10.98
N HIS A 65 8.67 15.64 9.99
CA HIS A 65 9.23 16.97 10.20
C HIS A 65 8.37 17.83 11.15
N ARG A 66 7.04 17.81 10.96
CA ARG A 66 6.10 18.54 11.82
C ARG A 66 6.12 18.01 13.25
N LEU A 67 6.21 16.69 13.44
CA LEU A 67 6.30 16.06 14.75
C LEU A 67 7.62 16.37 15.45
N ALA A 68 8.75 16.29 14.74
CA ALA A 68 10.07 16.66 15.24
C ALA A 68 10.10 18.10 15.78
N LYS A 69 9.51 19.04 15.04
CA LYS A 69 9.40 20.44 15.47
C LYS A 69 8.49 20.62 16.68
N LYS A 70 7.39 19.85 16.78
CA LYS A 70 6.44 19.90 17.91
C LYS A 70 7.06 19.35 19.20
N GLU A 71 7.80 18.25 19.13
CA GLU A 71 8.42 17.62 20.31
C GLU A 71 9.83 18.14 20.62
N GLY A 72 10.42 18.97 19.75
CA GLY A 72 11.79 19.45 19.91
C GLY A 72 12.85 18.35 19.78
N ARG A 73 12.47 17.21 19.18
CA ARG A 73 13.27 15.99 19.07
C ARG A 73 13.98 15.89 17.72
N SER A 74 15.17 15.30 17.72
CA SER A 74 15.98 15.08 16.51
C SER A 74 16.06 13.61 16.06
N ASP A 75 15.35 12.72 16.75
CA ASP A 75 15.33 11.27 16.50
C ASP A 75 14.04 10.79 15.82
N VAL A 76 13.26 11.72 15.23
CA VAL A 76 12.03 11.38 14.52
C VAL A 76 12.36 11.00 13.08
N CYS A 77 12.08 9.76 12.71
CA CYS A 77 12.26 9.22 11.36
C CYS A 77 10.91 9.14 10.62
N ALA A 78 10.92 9.37 9.31
CA ALA A 78 9.73 9.18 8.48
C ALA A 78 9.41 7.69 8.31
N LEU A 79 8.12 7.35 8.34
CA LEU A 79 7.67 6.00 8.02
C LEU A 79 7.77 5.80 6.50
N PRO A 80 8.29 4.64 6.06
CA PRO A 80 8.30 4.31 4.63
C PRO A 80 6.87 4.05 4.14
N PHE A 81 6.50 4.65 3.00
CA PHE A 81 5.24 4.34 2.33
C PHE A 81 5.50 3.39 1.15
N GLY A 82 4.72 2.31 1.09
CA GLY A 82 4.79 1.29 0.04
C GLY A 82 3.53 0.43 -0.02
N LEU A 83 3.53 -0.59 -0.88
CA LEU A 83 2.46 -1.58 -1.01
C LEU A 83 2.38 -2.47 0.23
N ASN A 84 1.16 -2.78 0.65
CA ASN A 84 0.92 -3.97 1.44
C ASN A 84 0.85 -5.19 0.49
N THR A 85 1.97 -5.89 0.32
CA THR A 85 2.09 -7.06 -0.56
C THR A 85 1.07 -8.17 -0.26
N PRO A 86 0.91 -8.65 1.00
CA PRO A 86 -0.11 -9.65 1.32
C PRO A 86 -1.53 -9.23 0.93
N THR A 87 -1.93 -8.00 1.26
CA THR A 87 -3.26 -7.47 0.92
C THR A 87 -3.44 -7.34 -0.59
N PHE A 88 -2.41 -6.89 -1.30
CA PHE A 88 -2.47 -6.79 -2.77
C PHE A 88 -2.65 -8.16 -3.43
N ILE A 89 -1.91 -9.18 -3.00
CA ILE A 89 -2.09 -10.56 -3.47
C ILE A 89 -3.53 -11.01 -3.19
N ALA A 90 -4.05 -10.78 -1.98
CA ALA A 90 -5.43 -11.12 -1.65
C ALA A 90 -6.43 -10.43 -2.57
N PHE A 91 -6.26 -9.15 -2.90
CA PHE A 91 -7.14 -8.45 -3.84
C PHE A 91 -7.07 -9.00 -5.25
N VAL A 92 -5.87 -9.34 -5.76
CA VAL A 92 -5.73 -9.94 -7.09
C VAL A 92 -6.51 -11.26 -7.17
N PHE A 93 -6.34 -12.14 -6.19
CA PHE A 93 -6.95 -13.47 -6.20
C PHE A 93 -8.43 -13.50 -5.79
N LEU A 94 -8.81 -12.74 -4.76
CA LEU A 94 -10.13 -12.83 -4.13
C LEU A 94 -11.11 -11.77 -4.63
N VAL A 95 -10.63 -10.72 -5.31
CA VAL A 95 -11.50 -9.64 -5.82
C VAL A 95 -11.38 -9.51 -7.32
N MET A 96 -10.19 -9.23 -7.85
CA MET A 96 -10.01 -8.87 -9.25
C MET A 96 -10.26 -10.05 -10.19
N LEU A 97 -9.70 -11.23 -9.88
CA LEU A 97 -9.95 -12.45 -10.63
C LEU A 97 -11.44 -12.86 -10.68
N PRO A 98 -12.15 -13.00 -9.54
CA PRO A 98 -13.58 -13.34 -9.59
C PRO A 98 -14.42 -12.24 -10.24
N ALA A 99 -14.10 -10.96 -10.04
CA ALA A 99 -14.78 -9.87 -10.73
C ALA A 99 -14.64 -9.97 -12.24
N LYS A 100 -13.45 -10.31 -12.75
CA LYS A 100 -13.20 -10.56 -14.17
C LYS A 100 -14.05 -11.72 -14.69
N GLN A 101 -14.07 -12.84 -13.98
CA GLN A 101 -14.84 -14.03 -14.37
C GLN A 101 -16.35 -13.75 -14.42
N ILE A 102 -16.87 -13.01 -13.43
CA ILE A 102 -18.27 -12.59 -13.40
C ILE A 102 -18.57 -11.63 -14.56
N ALA A 103 -17.67 -10.68 -14.86
CA ALA A 103 -17.86 -9.77 -15.98
C ALA A 103 -17.86 -10.52 -17.33
N ILE A 104 -17.02 -11.54 -17.49
CA ILE A 104 -17.01 -12.40 -18.68
C ILE A 104 -18.32 -13.18 -18.80
N SER A 105 -18.81 -13.78 -17.70
CA SER A 105 -20.06 -14.56 -17.73
C SER A 105 -21.29 -13.70 -18.00
N GLN A 106 -21.24 -12.41 -17.66
CA GLN A 106 -22.27 -11.42 -17.96
C GLN A 106 -22.14 -10.81 -19.38
N GLY A 107 -21.13 -11.22 -20.17
CA GLY A 107 -20.93 -10.74 -21.54
C GLY A 107 -20.39 -9.31 -21.63
N SER A 108 -19.65 -8.84 -20.61
CA SER A 108 -19.03 -7.51 -20.63
C SER A 108 -18.06 -7.35 -21.80
N ALA A 109 -18.14 -6.21 -22.49
CA ALA A 109 -17.22 -5.86 -23.57
C ALA A 109 -15.78 -5.59 -23.07
N ASP A 110 -15.61 -5.21 -21.80
CA ASP A 110 -14.30 -4.95 -21.19
C ASP A 110 -14.23 -5.49 -19.75
N PRO A 111 -14.00 -6.80 -19.58
CA PRO A 111 -13.93 -7.43 -18.26
C PRO A 111 -12.67 -7.03 -17.47
N ASP A 112 -11.61 -6.58 -18.15
CA ASP A 112 -10.35 -6.16 -17.50
C ASP A 112 -10.51 -4.84 -16.75
N THR A 113 -11.20 -3.87 -17.36
CA THR A 113 -11.50 -2.60 -16.68
C THR A 113 -12.42 -2.81 -15.48
N VAL A 114 -13.41 -3.71 -15.59
CA VAL A 114 -14.30 -4.06 -14.45
C VAL A 114 -13.49 -4.65 -13.30
N ALA A 115 -12.59 -5.58 -13.58
CA ALA A 115 -11.73 -6.20 -12.58
C ALA A 115 -10.78 -5.19 -11.92
N TRP A 116 -10.20 -4.27 -12.70
CA TRP A 116 -9.36 -3.19 -12.17
C TRP A 116 -10.15 -2.25 -11.26
N GLN A 117 -11.36 -1.85 -11.67
CA GLN A 117 -12.25 -1.01 -10.85
C GLN A 117 -12.67 -1.72 -9.56
N ALA A 118 -13.00 -3.01 -9.62
CA ALA A 118 -13.31 -3.80 -8.43
C ALA A 118 -12.12 -3.83 -7.45
N GLY A 119 -10.90 -3.99 -7.95
CA GLY A 119 -9.67 -3.89 -7.15
C GLY A 119 -9.52 -2.52 -6.49
N LEU A 120 -9.75 -1.43 -7.23
CA LEU A 120 -9.71 -0.06 -6.67
C LEU A 120 -10.75 0.13 -5.56
N VAL A 121 -11.97 -0.35 -5.75
CA VAL A 121 -13.04 -0.29 -4.74
C VAL A 121 -12.64 -1.08 -3.49
N ALA A 122 -12.06 -2.28 -3.64
CA ALA A 122 -11.56 -3.05 -2.51
C ALA A 122 -10.42 -2.34 -1.76
N CYS A 123 -9.49 -1.71 -2.48
CA CYS A 123 -8.43 -0.89 -1.87
C CYS A 123 -9.01 0.26 -1.04
N ILE A 124 -9.96 1.02 -1.60
CA ILE A 124 -10.62 2.13 -0.90
C ILE A 124 -11.41 1.60 0.31
N GLY A 125 -12.16 0.52 0.13
CA GLY A 125 -12.92 -0.13 1.20
C GLY A 125 -12.03 -0.57 2.37
N SER A 126 -10.90 -1.24 2.08
CA SER A 126 -9.92 -1.62 3.10
C SER A 126 -9.33 -0.39 3.80
N GLY A 127 -8.96 0.64 3.04
CA GLY A 127 -8.43 1.88 3.61
C GLY A 127 -9.41 2.58 4.54
N LEU A 128 -10.70 2.60 4.19
CA LEU A 128 -11.76 3.12 5.06
C LEU A 128 -11.92 2.26 6.32
N ILE A 129 -11.93 0.93 6.18
CA ILE A 129 -12.02 0.02 7.32
C ILE A 129 -10.83 0.21 8.27
N GLU A 130 -9.61 0.33 7.75
CA GLU A 130 -8.41 0.59 8.55
C GLU A 130 -8.46 1.98 9.20
N PHE A 131 -8.90 3.00 8.48
CA PHE A 131 -9.04 4.36 8.99
C PHE A 131 -10.02 4.43 10.17
N PHE A 132 -11.24 3.89 10.00
CA PHE A 132 -12.22 3.85 11.09
C PHE A 132 -11.83 2.88 12.20
N GLY A 133 -11.23 1.75 11.82
CA GLY A 133 -10.71 0.75 12.74
C GLY A 133 -9.63 1.31 13.67
N ALA A 134 -8.77 2.21 13.20
CA ALA A 134 -7.70 2.81 14.00
C ALA A 134 -8.21 3.56 15.24
N PHE A 135 -9.40 4.18 15.19
CA PHE A 135 -10.01 4.86 16.34
C PHE A 135 -10.46 3.90 17.45
N ILE A 136 -10.85 2.68 17.06
CA ILE A 136 -11.33 1.63 17.98
C ILE A 136 -10.17 0.69 18.38
N ALA A 137 -9.15 0.56 17.52
CA ALA A 137 -8.04 -0.37 17.67
C ALA A 137 -7.30 -0.18 19.00
N GLU A 138 -7.09 1.06 19.44
CA GLU A 138 -6.44 1.32 20.73
C GLU A 138 -7.28 0.84 21.93
N ARG A 139 -8.61 0.90 21.82
CA ARG A 139 -9.53 0.42 22.86
C ARG A 139 -9.54 -1.10 22.92
N VAL A 140 -9.51 -1.77 21.77
CA VAL A 140 -9.38 -3.24 21.66
C VAL A 140 -8.01 -3.71 22.16
N ARG A 141 -6.93 -3.01 21.79
CA ARG A 141 -5.56 -3.31 22.24
C ARG A 141 -5.45 -3.26 23.76
N ARG A 142 -6.11 -2.30 24.42
CA ARG A 142 -6.15 -2.20 25.89
C ARG A 142 -6.97 -3.30 26.57
N MET A 143 -7.95 -3.88 25.88
CA MET A 143 -8.74 -5.01 26.38
C MET A 143 -8.07 -6.36 26.11
N THR A 144 -7.10 -6.41 25.19
CA THR A 144 -6.42 -7.65 24.83
C THR A 144 -5.27 -7.93 25.82
N PRO A 145 -5.21 -9.09 26.48
CA PRO A 145 -4.15 -9.41 27.43
C PRO A 145 -2.77 -9.39 26.76
N ARG A 146 -1.75 -8.85 27.44
CA ARG A 146 -0.35 -8.82 26.95
C ARG A 146 0.19 -10.20 26.54
N ALA A 147 -0.35 -11.29 27.10
CA ALA A 147 -0.03 -12.67 26.73
C ALA A 147 -0.32 -13.00 25.25
N ALA A 148 -1.35 -12.42 24.65
CA ALA A 148 -1.65 -12.61 23.22
C ALA A 148 -0.70 -11.81 22.30
N LEU A 149 -0.10 -10.73 22.79
CA LEU A 149 0.83 -9.88 22.04
C LEU A 149 2.27 -10.40 22.06
N LEU A 150 2.60 -11.32 22.97
CA LEU A 150 3.93 -11.95 23.12
C LEU A 150 3.99 -13.38 22.60
N ALA A 151 2.92 -13.90 21.98
CA ALA A 151 2.91 -15.19 21.31
C ALA A 151 3.64 -15.11 19.95
N ARG A 152 4.92 -14.75 20.00
CA ARG A 152 5.91 -14.97 18.96
C ARG A 152 7.15 -15.51 19.67
N GLY A 153 7.01 -16.74 20.18
CA GLY A 153 8.11 -17.59 20.61
C GLY A 153 8.68 -18.33 19.41
#